data_AF-A0A1F3N1K3-F1
#
_entry.id   AF-A0A1F3N1K3-F1
#
_cell.length_a   1.000
_cell.length_b   1.000
_cell.length_c   1.000
_cell.angle_alpha   90.00
_cell.angle_beta   90.00
_cell.angle_gamma   90.00
#
_symmetry.space_group_name_H-M   'P 1'
#
loop_
_entity.id
_entity.type
_entity.pdbx_description
1 polymer ?
#
loop_
_entity_poly.entity_id
_entity_poly.type
_entity_poly.pdbx_seq_one_letter_code
_entity_poly.pdbx_strand_id
1 'polypeptide(L)'
;MKKTDKIMGINPFKVPDNYFEDVNRKIISATAGTVNETNKLGLFIRLRPYLAIAASVAVLVLLSYTAVKIFLPAGETEFIPEISMQEFSESYLNDIDILTLEEITDPLFFSEEMPEVSKSEIIDYLLLENIDINEIYELL
;
A
#
# COMPACT_ATOMS: atom_id res chain seq x y z
N MET A 1 19.03 62.64 48.33
CA MET A 1 18.00 61.97 49.16
C MET A 1 16.70 61.96 48.38
N LYS A 2 16.18 60.79 48.01
CA LYS A 2 14.95 60.66 47.20
C LYS A 2 13.73 60.83 48.11
N LYS A 3 12.77 61.66 47.68
CA LYS A 3 11.57 62.08 48.41
C LYS A 3 10.70 60.88 48.82
N THR A 4 10.78 60.46 50.08
CA THR A 4 9.92 59.43 50.70
C THR A 4 8.56 59.96 51.14
N ASP A 5 8.34 61.28 51.04
CA ASP A 5 7.14 61.96 51.54
C ASP A 5 5.86 61.63 50.75
N LYS A 6 5.97 60.99 49.59
CA LYS A 6 4.82 60.65 48.73
C LYS A 6 4.18 59.29 49.06
N ILE A 7 4.68 58.59 50.08
CA ILE A 7 4.26 57.20 50.41
C ILE A 7 3.28 57.19 51.61
N MET A 8 3.12 58.31 52.32
CA MET A 8 2.25 58.41 53.50
C MET A 8 0.78 58.64 53.07
N GLY A 9 0.09 57.55 52.70
CA GLY A 9 -1.36 57.57 52.43
C GLY A 9 -1.79 56.77 51.20
N ILE A 10 -0.86 56.26 50.39
CA ILE A 10 -1.16 55.39 49.26
C ILE A 10 -0.90 53.96 49.72
N ASN A 11 -1.94 53.14 49.84
CA ASN A 11 -1.80 51.73 50.19
C ASN A 11 -0.97 51.04 49.08
N PRO A 12 0.26 50.58 49.38
CA PRO A 12 1.13 49.97 48.38
C PRO A 12 0.66 48.59 47.93
N PHE A 13 -0.32 48.01 48.63
CA PHE A 13 -0.97 46.74 48.30
C PHE A 13 -2.32 46.93 47.58
N LYS A 14 -2.73 48.17 47.29
CA LYS A 14 -3.95 48.42 46.54
C LYS A 14 -3.72 48.09 45.07
N VAL A 15 -4.41 47.06 44.60
CA VAL A 15 -4.44 46.73 43.17
C VAL A 15 -5.19 47.81 42.38
N PRO A 16 -4.83 48.05 41.10
CA PRO A 16 -5.61 48.90 40.20
C PRO A 16 -7.05 48.42 40.10
N ASP A 17 -7.97 49.34 39.87
CA ASP A 17 -9.37 49.01 39.61
C ASP A 17 -9.46 48.12 38.35
N ASN A 18 -10.29 47.08 38.39
CA ASN A 18 -10.49 46.08 37.32
C ASN A 18 -9.29 45.19 36.95
N TYR A 19 -8.24 45.13 37.80
CA TYR A 19 -7.06 44.30 37.53
C TYR A 19 -7.39 42.81 37.32
N PHE A 20 -8.28 42.25 38.14
CA PHE A 20 -8.60 40.82 38.09
C PHE A 20 -9.45 40.48 36.87
N GLU A 21 -10.31 41.40 36.45
CA GLU A 21 -11.20 41.31 35.30
C GLU A 21 -10.39 41.31 34.01
N ASP A 22 -9.40 42.19 33.91
CA ASP A 22 -8.49 42.28 32.77
C ASP A 22 -7.57 41.06 32.67
N VAL A 23 -7.04 40.60 33.81
CA VAL A 23 -6.23 39.37 33.87
C VAL A 23 -7.06 38.16 33.47
N ASN A 24 -8.27 38.01 34.01
CA ASN A 24 -9.18 36.93 33.64
C ASN A 24 -9.53 36.96 32.15
N ARG A 25 -9.88 38.14 31.61
CA ARG A 25 -10.15 38.31 30.18
C ARG A 25 -8.94 37.90 29.34
N LYS A 26 -7.74 38.30 29.74
CA LYS A 26 -6.50 37.95 29.05
C LYS A 26 -6.21 36.46 29.09
N ILE A 27 -6.38 35.81 30.25
CA ILE A 27 -6.22 34.36 30.40
C ILE A 27 -7.22 33.65 29.49
N ILE A 28 -8.51 33.99 29.58
CA ILE A 28 -9.56 33.38 28.75
C ILE A 28 -9.25 33.60 27.27
N SER A 29 -8.84 34.79 26.83
CA SER A 29 -8.52 35.04 25.43
C SER A 29 -7.28 34.26 24.93
N ALA A 30 -6.35 33.93 25.83
CA ALA A 30 -5.13 33.20 25.50
C ALA A 30 -5.31 31.68 25.59
N THR A 31 -6.24 31.19 26.42
CA THR A 31 -6.46 29.75 26.68
C THR A 31 -7.75 29.20 26.09
N ALA A 32 -8.74 30.05 25.80
CA ALA A 32 -9.80 29.73 24.86
C ALA A 32 -9.12 29.60 23.51
N GLY A 33 -8.57 28.40 23.27
CA GLY A 33 -7.78 28.06 22.10
C GLY A 33 -8.45 28.66 20.89
N THR A 34 -7.64 29.25 20.02
CA THR A 34 -8.12 30.00 18.86
C THR A 34 -9.32 29.26 18.30
N VAL A 35 -10.49 29.90 18.38
CA VAL A 35 -11.63 29.48 17.58
C VAL A 35 -11.18 29.79 16.17
N ASN A 36 -10.32 28.91 15.67
CA ASN A 36 -9.91 28.86 14.30
C ASN A 36 -11.25 28.65 13.63
N GLU A 37 -11.78 29.73 13.06
CA GLU A 37 -12.77 29.60 12.02
C GLU A 37 -12.23 28.48 11.15
N THR A 38 -12.96 27.38 11.16
CA THR A 38 -12.58 26.20 10.42
C THR A 38 -12.66 26.63 8.97
N ASN A 39 -11.56 27.18 8.47
CA ASN A 39 -11.36 27.47 7.07
C ASN A 39 -11.64 26.14 6.42
N LYS A 40 -12.84 26.02 5.83
CA LYS A 40 -13.33 24.80 5.22
C LYS A 40 -12.36 24.53 4.09
N LEU A 41 -11.32 23.76 4.37
CA LEU A 41 -10.32 23.34 3.41
C LEU A 41 -11.12 22.68 2.30
N GLY A 42 -11.22 23.37 1.17
CA GLY A 42 -12.17 23.06 0.12
C GLY A 42 -11.98 21.62 -0.36
N LEU A 43 -13.09 20.97 -0.73
CA LEU A 43 -13.13 19.58 -1.24
C LEU A 43 -12.06 19.29 -2.31
N PHE A 44 -11.61 20.33 -3.04
CA PHE A 44 -10.50 20.28 -3.98
C PHE A 44 -9.18 19.76 -3.40
N ILE A 45 -8.89 19.97 -2.11
CA ILE A 45 -7.66 19.46 -1.48
C ILE A 45 -7.74 17.94 -1.30
N ARG A 46 -8.94 17.38 -1.10
CA ARG A 46 -9.16 15.94 -0.92
C ARG A 46 -9.17 15.16 -2.23
N LEU A 47 -9.45 15.82 -3.37
CA LEU A 47 -9.46 15.21 -4.71
C LEU A 47 -8.07 15.12 -5.36
N ARG A 48 -7.10 15.91 -4.87
CA ARG A 48 -5.70 15.91 -5.38
C ARG A 48 -5.07 14.51 -5.51
N PRO A 49 -5.13 13.60 -4.53
CA PRO A 49 -4.52 12.28 -4.67
C PRO A 49 -5.22 11.41 -5.72
N TYR A 50 -6.56 11.44 -5.79
CA TYR A 50 -7.30 10.67 -6.79
C TYR A 50 -7.02 11.16 -8.22
N LEU A 51 -6.85 12.47 -8.39
CA LEU A 51 -6.50 13.07 -9.67
C LEU A 51 -5.09 12.66 -10.11
N ALA A 52 -4.13 12.54 -9.17
CA ALA A 52 -2.78 12.07 -9.48
C ALA A 52 -2.78 10.59 -9.92
N ILE A 53 -3.58 9.73 -9.27
CA ILE A 53 -3.74 8.33 -9.66
C ILE A 53 -4.36 8.23 -11.06
N ALA A 54 -5.47 8.94 -11.30
CA ALA A 54 -6.12 8.95 -12.61
C ALA A 54 -5.19 9.47 -13.72
N ALA A 55 -4.39 10.50 -13.44
CA ALA A 55 -3.40 11.02 -14.38
C ALA A 55 -2.30 9.99 -14.70
N SER A 56 -1.80 9.25 -13.70
CA SER A 56 -0.81 8.20 -13.90
C SER A 56 -1.33 7.08 -14.81
N VAL A 57 -2.57 6.61 -14.58
CA VAL A 57 -3.21 5.61 -15.43
C VAL A 57 -3.42 6.14 -16.85
N ALA A 58 -3.90 7.38 -16.99
CA ALA A 58 -4.13 8.00 -18.30
C ALA A 58 -2.83 8.12 -19.12
N VAL A 59 -1.71 8.46 -18.47
CA VAL A 59 -0.39 8.52 -19.11
C VAL A 59 0.05 7.14 -19.59
N LEU A 60 -0.11 6.09 -18.77
CA LEU A 60 0.23 4.72 -19.17
C LEU A 60 -0.61 4.24 -20.36
N VAL A 61 -1.91 4.52 -20.37
CA VAL A 61 -2.80 4.17 -21.48
C VAL A 61 -2.40 4.90 -22.76
N LEU A 62 -2.10 6.19 -22.68
CA LEU A 62 -1.63 6.96 -23.83
C LEU A 62 -0.28 6.45 -24.35
N LEU A 63 0.67 6.16 -23.46
CA LEU A 63 1.96 5.59 -23.86
C LEU A 63 1.79 4.22 -24.53
N SER A 64 0.96 3.34 -23.95
CA SER A 64 0.66 2.03 -24.55
C SER A 64 0.02 2.17 -25.94
N TYR A 65 -1.01 3.03 -26.08
CA TYR A 65 -1.67 3.26 -27.35
C TYR A 65 -0.73 3.88 -28.40
N THR A 66 0.06 4.87 -28.01
CA THR A 66 1.02 5.51 -28.92
C THR A 66 2.14 4.56 -29.33
N ALA A 67 2.62 3.70 -28.43
CA ALA A 67 3.60 2.67 -28.75
C ALA A 67 3.03 1.71 -29.80
N VAL A 68 1.85 1.13 -29.56
CA VAL A 68 1.19 0.25 -30.53
C VAL A 68 1.00 0.96 -31.87
N LYS A 69 0.53 2.21 -31.86
CA LYS A 69 0.28 2.98 -33.09
C LYS A 69 1.56 3.34 -33.86
N ILE A 70 2.69 3.52 -33.19
CA ILE A 70 3.98 3.85 -33.84
C ILE A 70 4.67 2.59 -34.35
N PHE A 71 4.60 1.48 -33.61
CA PHE A 71 5.29 0.24 -33.94
C PHE A 71 4.49 -0.68 -34.88
N LEU A 72 3.16 -0.59 -34.93
CA LEU A 72 2.34 -1.32 -35.88
C LEU A 72 2.05 -0.44 -37.11
N PRO A 73 2.65 -0.72 -38.29
CA PRO A 73 2.32 -0.01 -39.51
C PRO A 73 0.83 -0.20 -39.84
N ALA A 74 0.13 0.91 -40.09
CA ALA A 74 -1.28 0.93 -40.47
C ALA A 74 -1.47 0.25 -41.83
N GLY A 75 -1.61 -1.09 -41.83
CA GLY A 75 -1.72 -1.87 -43.06
C GLY A 75 -2.06 -3.34 -42.85
N GLU A 76 -1.77 -3.94 -41.71
CA GLU A 76 -2.02 -5.37 -41.49
C GLU A 76 -2.86 -5.58 -40.23
N THR A 77 -4.17 -5.45 -40.40
CA THR A 77 -5.18 -5.87 -39.43
C THR A 77 -5.49 -7.36 -39.56
N GLU A 78 -4.49 -8.24 -39.55
CA GLU A 78 -4.69 -9.67 -39.31
C GLU A 78 -3.47 -10.17 -38.53
N PHE A 79 -3.66 -11.04 -37.56
CA PHE A 79 -2.67 -11.51 -36.59
C PHE A 79 -2.40 -10.57 -35.42
N ILE A 80 -3.43 -10.39 -34.59
CA ILE A 80 -3.17 -10.55 -33.15
C ILE A 80 -2.74 -12.02 -33.00
N PRO A 81 -1.48 -12.34 -32.64
CA PRO A 81 -1.19 -13.70 -32.25
C PRO A 81 -2.12 -13.99 -31.08
N GLU A 82 -3.02 -14.94 -31.28
CA GLU A 82 -3.78 -15.54 -30.19
C GLU A 82 -2.71 -16.21 -29.33
N ILE A 83 -2.14 -15.44 -28.39
CA ILE A 83 -1.22 -15.95 -27.39
C ILE A 83 -2.09 -16.93 -26.62
N SER A 84 -1.94 -18.22 -26.94
CA SER A 84 -2.70 -19.24 -26.25
C SER A 84 -2.32 -19.11 -24.78
N MET A 85 -3.32 -19.05 -23.90
CA MET A 85 -3.09 -19.03 -22.45
C MET A 85 -2.19 -20.21 -22.02
N GLN A 86 -2.17 -21.28 -22.83
CA GLN A 86 -1.24 -22.41 -22.73
C GLN A 86 0.23 -22.00 -22.87
N GLU A 87 0.64 -21.34 -23.97
CA GLU A 87 2.04 -20.91 -24.18
C GLU A 87 2.51 -19.91 -23.13
N PHE A 88 1.61 -19.01 -22.70
CA PHE A 88 1.90 -18.09 -21.61
C PHE A 88 2.09 -18.85 -20.30
N SER A 89 1.21 -19.79 -19.96
CA SER A 89 1.34 -20.58 -18.73
C SER A 89 2.60 -21.45 -18.73
N GLU A 90 2.94 -22.07 -19.86
CA GLU A 90 4.13 -22.93 -19.98
C GLU A 90 5.44 -22.12 -19.86
N SER A 91 5.50 -20.91 -20.42
CA SER A 91 6.68 -20.03 -20.26
C SER A 91 6.89 -19.64 -18.80
N TYR A 92 5.82 -19.29 -18.08
CA TYR A 92 5.93 -18.91 -16.68
C TYR A 92 6.23 -20.09 -15.76
N LEU A 93 5.68 -21.28 -16.05
CA LEU A 93 5.97 -22.49 -15.28
C LEU A 93 7.42 -22.95 -15.44
N ASN A 94 8.00 -22.82 -16.64
CA ASN A 94 9.41 -23.17 -16.88
C ASN A 94 10.39 -22.16 -16.24
N ASP A 95 9.95 -20.94 -15.97
CA ASP A 95 10.76 -19.90 -15.32
C ASP A 95 10.72 -19.96 -13.79
N ILE A 96 9.91 -20.85 -13.19
CA ILE A 96 9.85 -21.00 -11.74
C ILE A 96 11.06 -21.84 -11.28
N ASP A 97 12.04 -21.17 -10.69
CA ASP A 97 13.22 -21.82 -10.10
C ASP A 97 12.83 -22.63 -8.85
N ILE A 98 13.42 -23.82 -8.67
CA ILE A 98 13.15 -24.72 -7.54
C ILE A 98 13.43 -24.02 -6.19
N LEU A 99 14.39 -23.10 -6.18
CA LEU A 99 14.71 -22.26 -5.02
C LEU A 99 13.55 -21.32 -4.63
N THR A 100 12.78 -20.85 -5.61
CA THR A 100 11.58 -20.04 -5.35
C THR A 100 10.42 -20.88 -4.83
N LEU A 101 10.30 -22.15 -5.25
CA LEU A 101 9.33 -23.08 -4.65
C LEU A 101 9.66 -23.35 -3.18
N GLU A 102 10.93 -23.58 -2.86
CA GLU A 102 11.40 -23.82 -1.49
C GLU A 102 11.16 -22.61 -0.57
N GLU A 103 11.34 -21.39 -1.09
CA GLU A 103 11.04 -20.15 -0.36
C GLU A 103 9.53 -19.94 -0.11
N ILE A 104 8.68 -20.30 -1.08
CA ILE A 104 7.22 -20.23 -0.94
C ILE A 104 6.71 -21.36 -0.02
N THR A 105 7.42 -22.48 0.06
CA THR A 105 7.15 -23.59 0.97
C THR A 105 7.87 -23.43 2.31
N ASP A 106 7.62 -22.30 2.97
CA ASP A 106 7.89 -22.16 4.41
C ASP A 106 7.25 -23.34 5.18
N PRO A 107 7.90 -23.91 6.21
CA PRO A 107 7.48 -25.15 6.89
C PRO A 107 6.16 -25.03 7.68
N LEU A 108 5.54 -23.84 7.69
CA LEU A 108 4.22 -23.62 8.28
C LEU A 108 3.08 -24.33 7.51
N PHE A 109 3.29 -24.72 6.25
CA PHE A 109 2.32 -25.51 5.47
C PHE A 109 2.53 -27.03 5.55
N PHE A 110 3.65 -27.51 6.08
CA PHE A 110 3.92 -28.96 6.24
C PHE A 110 3.41 -29.52 7.58
N SER A 111 2.48 -28.83 8.25
CA SER A 111 1.84 -29.30 9.49
C SER A 111 0.43 -29.85 9.29
N GLU A 112 -0.11 -29.85 8.06
CA GLU A 112 -1.23 -30.72 7.71
C GLU A 112 -0.65 -32.02 7.16
N GLU A 113 -1.09 -33.15 7.72
CA GLU A 113 -0.76 -34.50 7.28
C GLU A 113 -0.62 -34.56 5.76
N MET A 114 0.60 -34.74 5.27
CA MET A 114 0.78 -35.21 3.90
C MET A 114 -0.09 -36.48 3.79
N PRO A 115 -1.00 -36.57 2.81
CA PRO A 115 -1.73 -37.81 2.60
C PRO A 115 -0.67 -38.90 2.45
N GLU A 116 -0.77 -39.96 3.26
CA GLU A 116 0.14 -41.10 3.19
C GLU A 116 -0.06 -41.73 1.80
N VAL A 117 0.69 -41.26 0.81
CA VAL A 117 0.58 -41.74 -0.56
C VAL A 117 1.04 -43.18 -0.57
N SER A 118 0.09 -44.09 -0.76
CA SER A 118 0.38 -45.51 -0.77
C SER A 118 1.27 -45.86 -1.96
N LYS A 119 2.22 -46.79 -1.79
CA LYS A 119 3.11 -47.21 -2.87
C LYS A 119 2.35 -47.66 -4.13
N SER A 120 1.15 -48.22 -3.97
CA SER A 120 0.26 -48.61 -5.07
C SER A 120 -0.19 -47.40 -5.90
N GLU A 121 -0.51 -46.29 -5.26
CA GLU A 121 -1.00 -45.08 -5.95
C GLU A 121 0.13 -44.40 -6.75
N ILE A 122 1.37 -44.48 -6.25
CA ILE A 122 2.56 -44.06 -6.99
C ILE A 122 2.76 -44.95 -8.22
N ILE A 123 2.65 -46.28 -8.07
CA ILE A 123 2.79 -47.23 -9.19
C ILE A 123 1.71 -46.98 -10.25
N ASP A 124 0.47 -46.78 -9.84
CA ASP A 124 -0.66 -46.53 -10.75
C ASP A 124 -0.48 -45.23 -11.55
N TYR A 125 0.04 -44.18 -10.92
CA TYR A 125 0.39 -42.92 -11.59
C TYR A 125 1.51 -43.13 -12.62
N LEU A 126 2.57 -43.85 -12.26
CA LEU A 126 3.70 -44.11 -13.17
C LEU A 126 3.30 -44.98 -14.37
N LEU A 127 2.38 -45.93 -14.17
CA LEU A 127 1.80 -46.71 -15.26
C LEU A 127 0.93 -45.87 -16.19
N LEU A 128 0.21 -44.87 -15.67
CA LEU A 128 -0.58 -43.94 -16.47
C LEU A 128 0.31 -43.09 -17.39
N GLU A 129 1.49 -42.70 -16.89
CA GLU A 129 2.55 -42.03 -17.64
C GLU A 129 3.36 -42.98 -18.56
N ASN A 130 2.89 -44.22 -18.72
CA ASN A 130 3.43 -45.23 -19.63
C ASN A 130 4.88 -45.65 -19.31
N ILE A 131 5.26 -45.60 -18.02
CA ILE A 131 6.52 -46.14 -17.52
C ILE A 131 6.36 -47.65 -17.30
N ASP A 132 7.33 -48.45 -17.78
CA ASP A 132 7.27 -49.91 -17.68
C ASP A 132 7.35 -50.35 -16.22
N ILE A 133 6.45 -51.25 -15.81
CA ILE A 133 6.37 -51.76 -14.45
C ILE A 133 7.68 -52.41 -13.99
N ASN A 134 8.46 -52.95 -14.93
CA ASN A 134 9.73 -53.60 -14.64
C ASN A 134 10.83 -52.58 -14.25
N GLU A 135 10.76 -51.35 -14.75
CA GLU A 135 11.70 -50.28 -14.40
C GLU A 135 11.38 -49.67 -13.02
N ILE A 136 10.12 -49.73 -12.59
CA ILE A 136 9.66 -49.17 -11.31
C ILE A 136 10.14 -50.02 -10.12
N TYR A 137 10.18 -51.35 -10.25
CA TYR A 137 10.59 -52.26 -9.16
C TYR A 137 12.10 -52.23 -8.89
N GLU A 138 12.92 -51.74 -9.81
CA GLU A 138 14.38 -51.70 -9.63
C GLU A 138 14.85 -50.48 -8.80
N LEU A 139 13.98 -49.48 -8.62
CA LEU A 139 14.30 -48.20 -7.97
C LEU A 139 13.73 -48.03 -6.55
N LEU A 140 13.00 -49.02 -6.03
CA LEU A 140 12.35 -49.04 -4.70
C LEU A 140 13.00 -50.05 -3.76
#